data_AF-A0A9P8D5B8-F1
#
_entry.id   AF-A0A9P8D5B8-F1
#
_cell.length_a   1.000
_cell.length_b   1.000
_cell.length_c   1.000
_cell.angle_alpha   90.00
_cell.angle_beta   90.00
_cell.angle_gamma   90.00
#
_symmetry.space_group_name_H-M   'P 1'
#
loop_
_entity.id
_entity.type
_entity.pdbx_description
1 polymer ?
#
loop_
_entity_poly.entity_id
_entity_poly.type
_entity_poly.pdbx_seq_one_letter_code
_entity_poly.pdbx_strand_id
1 'polypeptide(L)'
;MADRMPPNRRETQNDGIRDLAMPPLQSVLMILRELKVTLFISKDRLIDCCREIYFAVDNFSLPTFLIANATLRYLFQEKAQASQDPLSREEYRKLSQLCRDNLETAMNKFNVLAPPSLEKVEAFILGAIYAIEVSQPMVAWQLVSAAAGTFQTLGWHQLVPKMDSATDRKIALFWFTYLLDKGLSLRLGRPAVIHDDEITLPERFDKADVPGGWRDLLTQWIRHSRLVGRAYQDLYSPSALRKSAQERGERARNLMASLKRIMDDSLIPLGKAHLMERNTVDFGSALNRMIKTVL
;
A
#
# COMPACT_ATOMS: atom_id res chain seq x y z
N MET A 1 40.00 -18.16 25.36
CA MET A 1 38.96 -18.29 24.32
C MET A 1 37.83 -17.36 24.70
N ALA A 2 37.83 -16.15 24.15
CA ALA A 2 36.77 -15.18 24.37
C ALA A 2 35.61 -15.53 23.42
N ASP A 3 34.47 -15.84 24.01
CA ASP A 3 33.22 -16.17 23.35
C ASP A 3 32.73 -14.96 22.55
N ARG A 4 32.97 -14.96 21.23
CA ARG A 4 32.40 -13.96 20.33
C ARG A 4 30.94 -14.33 20.11
N MET A 5 30.07 -13.74 20.92
CA MET A 5 28.64 -13.69 20.64
C MET A 5 28.45 -13.21 19.18
N PRO A 6 27.71 -13.94 18.34
CA PRO A 6 27.44 -13.46 16.98
C PRO A 6 26.67 -12.13 17.07
N PRO A 7 26.96 -11.15 16.19
CA PRO A 7 26.26 -9.88 16.19
C PRO A 7 24.76 -10.13 16.07
N ASN A 8 23.97 -9.33 16.78
CA ASN A 8 22.53 -9.50 16.82
C ASN A 8 22.00 -9.36 15.38
N ARG A 9 21.18 -10.30 14.89
CA ARG A 9 20.72 -10.33 13.48
C ARG A 9 20.05 -9.02 13.02
N ARG A 10 19.57 -8.22 13.99
CA ARG A 10 19.02 -6.86 13.80
C ARG A 10 20.09 -5.80 13.47
N GLU A 11 21.30 -5.95 13.99
CA GLU A 11 22.42 -5.01 13.74
C GLU A 11 22.92 -5.14 12.31
N THR A 12 23.20 -6.37 11.85
CA THR A 12 23.70 -6.64 10.49
C THR A 12 22.73 -6.25 9.37
N GLN A 13 21.42 -6.17 9.67
CA GLN A 13 20.39 -5.83 8.68
C GLN A 13 20.24 -4.32 8.47
N ASN A 14 20.69 -3.54 9.46
CA ASN A 14 20.59 -2.08 9.48
C ASN A 14 21.94 -1.39 9.19
N ASP A 15 23.02 -2.15 8.99
CA ASP A 15 24.33 -1.59 8.61
C ASP A 15 24.19 -0.78 7.32
N GLY A 16 24.58 0.49 7.35
CA GLY A 16 24.57 1.42 6.21
C GLY A 16 23.23 2.07 5.85
N ILE A 17 22.10 1.78 6.53
CA ILE A 17 20.90 2.66 6.40
C ILE A 17 20.94 3.85 7.38
N ARG A 18 21.73 3.73 8.45
CA ARG A 18 21.89 4.77 9.48
C ARG A 18 22.73 5.95 9.00
N ASP A 19 23.68 5.66 8.13
CA ASP A 19 24.59 6.65 7.57
C ASP A 19 23.95 7.44 6.42
N LEU A 20 22.73 7.05 6.02
CA LEU A 20 21.99 7.74 4.97
C LEU A 20 21.44 9.06 5.49
N ALA A 21 21.65 10.12 4.70
CA ALA A 21 21.08 11.42 5.00
C ALA A 21 19.55 11.34 4.97
N MET A 22 18.92 11.88 6.01
CA MET A 22 17.49 12.14 6.01
C MET A 22 17.22 13.59 5.58
N PRO A 23 16.02 13.89 5.04
CA PRO A 23 15.60 15.27 4.81
C PRO A 23 15.82 16.15 6.05
N PRO A 24 16.07 17.46 5.90
CA PRO A 24 16.20 18.34 7.06
C PRO A 24 14.95 18.27 7.94
N LEU A 25 15.16 18.14 9.26
CA LEU A 25 14.06 17.99 10.22
C LEU A 25 13.02 19.10 10.07
N GLN A 26 13.45 20.34 9.81
CA GLN A 26 12.54 21.46 9.61
C GLN A 26 11.61 21.25 8.42
N SER A 27 12.12 20.75 7.29
CA SER A 27 11.32 20.45 6.10
C SER A 27 10.31 19.34 6.36
N VAL A 28 10.67 18.33 7.15
CA VAL A 28 9.74 17.28 7.58
C VAL A 28 8.67 17.82 8.53
N LEU A 29 9.04 18.64 9.52
CA LEU A 29 8.08 19.23 10.45
C LEU A 29 7.05 20.12 9.74
N MET A 30 7.45 20.86 8.71
CA MET A 30 6.50 21.63 7.89
C MET A 30 5.47 20.70 7.22
N ILE A 31 5.93 19.62 6.57
CA ILE A 31 5.01 18.64 5.97
C ILE A 31 4.09 18.02 7.01
N LEU A 32 4.62 17.57 8.14
CA LEU A 32 3.82 16.89 9.18
C LEU A 32 2.76 17.81 9.79
N ARG A 33 3.03 19.12 9.92
CA ARG A 33 2.04 20.10 10.41
C ARG A 33 0.87 20.23 9.45
N GLU A 34 1.16 20.32 8.16
CA GLU A 34 0.16 20.50 7.10
C GLU A 34 -0.49 19.18 6.65
N LEU A 35 0.06 18.04 7.08
CA LEU A 35 -0.42 16.71 6.73
C LEU A 35 -1.85 16.48 7.25
N LYS A 36 -2.73 16.15 6.31
CA LYS A 36 -4.08 15.61 6.55
C LYS A 36 -4.05 14.08 6.49
N VAL A 37 -5.21 13.43 6.54
CA VAL A 37 -5.33 11.97 6.50
C VAL A 37 -4.61 11.41 5.26
N THR A 38 -3.76 10.38 5.42
CA THR A 38 -3.22 9.63 4.28
C THR A 38 -3.90 8.28 4.16
N LEU A 39 -4.01 7.77 2.94
CA LEU A 39 -4.76 6.54 2.65
C LEU A 39 -4.13 5.28 3.26
N PHE A 40 -2.80 5.25 3.40
CA PHE A 40 -2.05 4.04 3.79
C PHE A 40 -1.47 4.10 5.20
N ILE A 41 -1.11 5.30 5.69
CA ILE A 41 -0.44 5.49 6.97
C ILE A 41 -1.10 6.64 7.73
N SER A 42 -1.45 6.44 9.00
CA SER A 42 -1.99 7.54 9.80
C SER A 42 -0.92 8.61 10.03
N LYS A 43 -1.36 9.86 10.22
CA LYS A 43 -0.48 10.97 10.59
C LYS A 43 0.38 10.62 11.80
N ASP A 44 -0.25 10.07 12.84
CA ASP A 44 0.43 9.68 14.07
C ASP A 44 1.49 8.60 13.82
N ARG A 45 1.18 7.60 12.99
CA ARG A 45 2.16 6.57 12.63
C ARG A 45 3.36 7.15 11.90
N LEU A 46 3.15 8.10 10.98
CA LEU A 46 4.27 8.75 10.29
C LEU A 46 5.10 9.59 11.26
N ILE A 47 4.46 10.32 12.18
CA ILE A 47 5.14 11.08 13.24
C ILE A 47 5.99 10.14 14.09
N ASP A 48 5.46 9.00 14.52
CA ASP A 48 6.19 8.00 15.29
C ASP A 48 7.41 7.49 14.53
N CYS A 49 7.27 7.14 13.24
CA CYS A 49 8.39 6.70 12.42
C CYS A 49 9.47 7.79 12.29
N CYS A 50 9.06 9.03 12.03
CA CYS A 50 10.01 10.15 11.96
C CYS A 50 10.70 10.37 13.30
N ARG A 51 9.97 10.36 14.42
CA ARG A 51 10.54 10.52 15.76
C ARG A 51 11.59 9.44 16.04
N GLU A 52 11.26 8.18 15.75
CA GLU A 52 12.18 7.06 15.92
C GLU A 52 13.45 7.21 15.09
N ILE A 53 13.38 7.76 13.88
CA ILE A 53 14.55 7.94 13.00
C ILE A 53 15.39 9.15 13.41
N TYR A 54 14.77 10.32 13.60
CA TYR A 54 15.49 11.58 13.87
C TYR A 54 16.05 11.67 15.29
N PHE A 55 15.46 10.96 16.24
CA PHE A 55 15.87 10.99 17.66
C PHE A 55 16.36 9.61 18.15
N ALA A 56 16.74 8.71 17.25
CA ALA A 56 17.23 7.38 17.62
C ALA A 56 18.49 7.51 18.51
N VAL A 57 18.39 7.03 19.77
CA VAL A 57 19.56 6.90 20.65
C VAL A 57 20.23 5.53 20.44
N ASP A 58 19.43 4.46 20.35
CA ASP A 58 19.92 3.09 20.18
C ASP A 58 19.89 2.65 18.71
N ASN A 59 18.69 2.52 18.11
CA ASN A 59 18.46 2.14 16.72
C ASN A 59 16.99 2.27 16.27
N PHE A 60 16.78 2.36 14.95
CA PHE A 60 15.46 2.24 14.31
C PHE A 60 15.37 0.98 13.43
N SER A 61 14.15 0.50 13.17
CA SER A 61 13.94 -0.70 12.35
C SER A 61 13.98 -0.37 10.84
N LEU A 62 14.42 -1.34 10.02
CA LEU A 62 14.37 -1.21 8.56
C LEU A 62 12.94 -0.94 8.03
N PRO A 63 11.88 -1.63 8.50
CA PRO A 63 10.50 -1.26 8.19
C PRO A 63 10.14 0.20 8.52
N THR A 64 10.52 0.69 9.71
CA THR A 64 10.28 2.08 10.13
C THR A 64 10.91 3.06 9.13
N PHE A 65 12.17 2.81 8.76
CA PHE A 65 12.91 3.62 7.79
C PHE A 65 12.26 3.60 6.39
N LEU A 66 11.83 2.42 5.94
CA LEU A 66 11.13 2.25 4.66
C LEU A 66 9.80 3.00 4.65
N ILE A 67 8.97 2.84 5.70
CA ILE A 67 7.67 3.50 5.83
C ILE A 67 7.83 5.02 5.80
N ALA A 68 8.78 5.57 6.57
CA ALA A 68 9.03 7.00 6.62
C ALA A 68 9.47 7.55 5.26
N ASN A 69 10.47 6.93 4.63
CA ASN A 69 11.00 7.42 3.35
C ASN A 69 10.00 7.24 2.19
N ALA A 70 9.24 6.14 2.14
CA ALA A 70 8.18 5.97 1.16
C ALA A 70 7.10 7.06 1.28
N THR A 71 6.67 7.35 2.51
CA THR A 71 5.64 8.34 2.77
C THR A 71 6.14 9.77 2.52
N LEU A 72 7.32 10.12 3.03
CA LEU A 72 7.92 11.44 2.84
C LEU A 72 8.22 11.73 1.37
N ARG A 73 8.74 10.75 0.62
CA ARG A 73 8.93 10.87 -0.85
C ARG A 73 7.65 11.35 -1.52
N TYR A 74 6.54 10.68 -1.21
CA TYR A 74 5.24 10.97 -1.78
C TYR A 74 4.77 12.39 -1.43
N LEU A 75 4.86 12.76 -0.15
CA LEU A 75 4.44 14.08 0.34
C LEU A 75 5.29 15.22 -0.25
N PHE A 76 6.61 15.05 -0.33
CA PHE A 76 7.48 16.02 -1.00
C PHE A 76 7.16 16.12 -2.50
N GLN A 77 6.81 15.02 -3.16
CA GLN A 77 6.43 15.05 -4.56
C GLN A 77 5.12 15.82 -4.79
N GLU A 78 4.12 15.67 -3.93
CA GLU A 78 2.90 16.48 -3.97
C GLU A 78 3.20 17.96 -3.76
N LYS A 79 4.03 18.30 -2.78
CA LYS A 79 4.45 19.69 -2.53
C LYS A 79 5.16 20.30 -3.73
N ALA A 80 6.03 19.55 -4.39
CA ALA A 80 6.64 19.98 -5.64
C ALA A 80 5.59 20.26 -6.73
N GLN A 81 4.58 19.39 -6.87
CA GLN A 81 3.52 19.56 -7.88
C GLN A 81 2.60 20.74 -7.58
N ALA A 82 2.30 21.00 -6.31
CA ALA A 82 1.44 22.10 -5.88
C ALA A 82 2.15 23.46 -5.83
N SER A 83 3.47 23.48 -5.68
CA SER A 83 4.25 24.73 -5.57
C SER A 83 4.22 25.54 -6.84
N GLN A 84 3.80 26.80 -6.74
CA GLN A 84 3.90 27.80 -7.82
C GLN A 84 5.29 28.43 -7.92
N ASP A 85 6.01 28.51 -6.80
CA ASP A 85 7.38 29.01 -6.76
C ASP A 85 8.36 27.97 -7.34
N PRO A 86 9.16 28.32 -8.37
CA PRO A 86 10.14 27.42 -8.98
C PRO A 86 11.23 26.95 -8.01
N LEU A 87 11.67 27.80 -7.07
CA LEU A 87 12.75 27.45 -6.13
C LEU A 87 12.27 26.41 -5.12
N SER A 88 11.14 26.67 -4.45
CA SER A 88 10.51 25.73 -3.53
C SER A 88 10.14 24.42 -4.23
N ARG A 89 9.67 24.48 -5.48
CA ARG A 89 9.36 23.30 -6.29
C ARG A 89 10.60 22.42 -6.49
N GLU A 90 11.74 23.01 -6.80
CA GLU A 90 12.98 22.28 -7.02
C GLU A 90 13.55 21.71 -5.72
N GLU A 91 13.45 22.45 -4.61
CA GLU A 91 13.82 21.94 -3.29
C GLU A 91 13.00 20.69 -2.91
N TYR A 92 11.67 20.75 -3.06
CA TYR A 92 10.81 19.60 -2.79
C TYR A 92 11.11 18.39 -3.69
N ARG A 93 11.51 18.60 -4.96
CA ARG A 93 11.97 17.50 -5.82
C ARG A 93 13.22 16.84 -5.30
N LYS A 94 14.21 17.62 -4.84
CA LYS A 94 15.45 17.09 -4.26
C LYS A 94 15.16 16.28 -2.99
N LEU A 95 14.29 16.77 -2.12
CA LEU A 95 13.89 16.04 -0.91
C LEU A 95 13.11 14.75 -1.23
N SER A 96 12.24 14.80 -2.24
CA SER A 96 11.54 13.61 -2.74
C SER A 96 12.54 12.57 -3.29
N GLN A 97 13.54 13.02 -4.06
CA GLN A 97 14.58 12.14 -4.60
C GLN A 97 15.45 11.54 -3.49
N LEU A 98 15.85 12.31 -2.49
CA LEU A 98 16.58 11.79 -1.32
C LEU A 98 15.81 10.67 -0.62
N CYS A 99 14.51 10.88 -0.36
CA CYS A 99 13.65 9.87 0.23
C CYS A 99 13.51 8.63 -0.68
N ARG A 100 13.51 8.82 -2.00
CA ARG A 100 13.48 7.73 -2.97
C ARG A 100 14.75 6.87 -2.88
N ASP A 101 15.92 7.48 -2.84
CA ASP A 101 17.20 6.76 -2.77
C ASP A 101 17.30 5.95 -1.47
N ASN A 102 16.83 6.53 -0.36
CA ASN A 102 16.71 5.86 0.93
C ASN A 102 15.74 4.67 0.89
N LEU A 103 14.57 4.86 0.25
CA LEU A 103 13.58 3.80 0.06
C LEU A 103 14.14 2.64 -0.77
N GLU A 104 14.78 2.91 -1.90
CA GLU A 104 15.39 1.88 -2.75
C GLU A 104 16.49 1.11 -1.99
N THR A 105 17.31 1.82 -1.22
CA THR A 105 18.33 1.20 -0.36
C THR A 105 17.69 0.30 0.71
N ALA A 106 16.60 0.74 1.33
CA ALA A 106 15.88 -0.04 2.32
C ALA A 106 15.23 -1.29 1.72
N MET A 107 14.63 -1.16 0.53
CA MET A 107 14.02 -2.27 -0.20
C MET A 107 15.03 -3.36 -0.56
N ASN A 108 16.25 -2.99 -0.97
CA ASN A 108 17.32 -3.94 -1.28
C ASN A 108 17.79 -4.74 -0.06
N LYS A 109 17.56 -4.23 1.16
CA LYS A 109 17.90 -4.91 2.42
C LYS A 109 16.73 -5.65 3.05
N PHE A 110 15.52 -5.51 2.48
CA PHE A 110 14.30 -6.00 3.09
C PHE A 110 14.21 -7.52 2.98
N ASN A 111 14.17 -8.21 4.13
CA ASN A 111 14.08 -9.67 4.16
C ASN A 111 12.63 -10.14 4.33
N VAL A 112 12.07 -10.70 3.25
CA VAL A 112 10.72 -11.28 3.22
C VAL A 112 10.55 -12.49 4.16
N LEU A 113 11.64 -13.14 4.57
CA LEU A 113 11.63 -14.35 5.40
C LEU A 113 11.70 -14.06 6.91
N ALA A 114 11.85 -12.80 7.31
CA ALA A 114 11.96 -12.46 8.72
C ALA A 114 10.59 -12.55 9.43
N PRO A 115 10.52 -12.75 10.77
CA PRO A 115 9.27 -13.03 11.48
C PRO A 115 8.12 -12.06 11.18
N PRO A 116 6.89 -12.53 10.95
CA PRO A 116 5.77 -11.70 10.51
C PRO A 116 5.41 -10.63 11.55
N SER A 117 5.13 -9.41 11.10
CA SER A 117 4.67 -8.31 11.95
C SER A 117 3.82 -7.32 11.17
N LEU A 118 2.98 -6.54 11.86
CA LEU A 118 2.12 -5.53 11.23
C LEU A 118 2.94 -4.44 10.55
N GLU A 119 4.02 -4.03 11.20
CA GLU A 119 4.96 -3.05 10.67
C GLU A 119 5.64 -3.51 9.37
N LYS A 120 5.94 -4.81 9.23
CA LYS A 120 6.47 -5.35 7.97
C LYS A 120 5.44 -5.35 6.86
N VAL A 121 4.19 -5.68 7.17
CA VAL A 121 3.08 -5.61 6.20
C VAL A 121 2.97 -4.19 5.62
N GLU A 122 3.05 -3.17 6.47
CA GLU A 122 3.04 -1.77 6.02
C GLU A 122 4.19 -1.44 5.09
N ALA A 123 5.39 -1.87 5.46
CA ALA A 123 6.57 -1.69 4.63
C ALA A 123 6.48 -2.44 3.30
N PHE A 124 5.95 -3.67 3.29
CA PHE A 124 5.70 -4.45 2.07
C PHE A 124 4.70 -3.76 1.16
N ILE A 125 3.58 -3.25 1.69
CA ILE A 125 2.55 -2.58 0.90
C ILE A 125 3.10 -1.28 0.29
N LEU A 126 3.78 -0.45 1.08
CA LEU A 126 4.38 0.79 0.59
C LEU A 126 5.49 0.52 -0.44
N GLY A 127 6.34 -0.48 -0.19
CA GLY A 127 7.35 -0.93 -1.14
C GLY A 127 6.73 -1.48 -2.42
N ALA A 128 5.60 -2.20 -2.34
CA ALA A 128 4.90 -2.71 -3.50
C ALA A 128 4.31 -1.58 -4.33
N ILE A 129 3.64 -0.62 -3.71
CA ILE A 129 3.10 0.57 -4.39
C ILE A 129 4.23 1.29 -5.13
N TYR A 130 5.35 1.54 -4.45
CA TYR A 130 6.53 2.13 -5.06
C TYR A 130 7.04 1.32 -6.26
N ALA A 131 7.21 0.00 -6.08
CA ALA A 131 7.67 -0.88 -7.14
C ALA A 131 6.75 -0.85 -8.36
N ILE A 132 5.43 -0.73 -8.20
CA ILE A 132 4.52 -0.56 -9.34
C ILE A 132 4.72 0.82 -9.99
N GLU A 133 4.86 1.90 -9.22
CA GLU A 133 5.12 3.25 -9.76
C GLU A 133 6.37 3.29 -10.65
N VAL A 134 7.44 2.58 -10.25
CA VAL A 134 8.68 2.49 -11.02
C VAL A 134 8.71 1.32 -12.01
N SER A 135 7.53 0.75 -12.33
CA SER A 135 7.37 -0.32 -13.32
C SER A 135 8.20 -1.59 -13.05
N GLN A 136 8.31 -1.96 -11.78
CA GLN A 136 8.92 -3.21 -11.29
C GLN A 136 7.85 -4.18 -10.74
N PRO A 137 6.95 -4.71 -11.58
CA PRO A 137 5.80 -5.48 -11.10
C PRO A 137 6.16 -6.84 -10.48
N MET A 138 7.33 -7.41 -10.81
CA MET A 138 7.84 -8.63 -10.15
C MET A 138 8.19 -8.38 -8.68
N VAL A 139 8.87 -7.27 -8.39
CA VAL A 139 9.20 -6.85 -7.02
C VAL A 139 7.92 -6.56 -6.25
N ALA A 140 6.98 -5.83 -6.87
CA ALA A 140 5.67 -5.58 -6.29
C ALA A 140 4.95 -6.89 -5.92
N TRP A 141 4.93 -7.87 -6.82
CA TRP A 141 4.32 -9.17 -6.56
C TRP A 141 4.98 -9.92 -5.41
N GLN A 142 6.30 -9.91 -5.29
CA GLN A 142 7.01 -10.54 -4.16
C GLN A 142 6.62 -9.90 -2.82
N LEU A 143 6.59 -8.58 -2.76
CA LEU A 143 6.24 -7.84 -1.55
C LEU A 143 4.77 -8.06 -1.16
N VAL A 144 3.85 -8.02 -2.13
CA VAL A 144 2.42 -8.31 -1.91
C VAL A 144 2.22 -9.75 -1.45
N SER A 145 2.93 -10.71 -2.05
CA SER A 145 2.87 -12.12 -1.63
C SER A 145 3.37 -12.31 -0.19
N ALA A 146 4.44 -11.61 0.20
CA ALA A 146 4.96 -11.64 1.57
C ALA A 146 3.98 -11.00 2.58
N ALA A 147 3.31 -9.90 2.19
CA ALA A 147 2.25 -9.30 3.00
C ALA A 147 1.07 -10.26 3.16
N ALA A 148 0.57 -10.86 2.05
CA ALA A 148 -0.51 -11.84 2.06
C ALA A 148 -0.16 -13.06 2.96
N GLY A 149 1.04 -13.61 2.80
CA GLY A 149 1.54 -14.70 3.64
C GLY A 149 1.60 -14.32 5.13
N THR A 150 1.88 -13.05 5.45
CA THR A 150 1.82 -12.55 6.84
C THR A 150 0.39 -12.55 7.38
N PHE A 151 -0.59 -12.08 6.60
CA PHE A 151 -2.01 -12.12 6.99
C PHE A 151 -2.52 -13.56 7.18
N GLN A 152 -2.08 -14.49 6.33
CA GLN A 152 -2.41 -15.91 6.44
C GLN A 152 -1.78 -16.52 7.69
N THR A 153 -0.48 -16.31 7.89
CA THR A 153 0.28 -16.84 9.03
C THR A 153 -0.27 -16.37 10.38
N LEU A 154 -0.70 -15.11 10.47
CA LEU A 154 -1.20 -14.52 11.70
C LEU A 154 -2.72 -14.61 11.86
N GLY A 155 -3.43 -15.20 10.89
CA GLY A 155 -4.90 -15.34 10.91
C GLY A 155 -5.66 -14.01 10.78
N TRP A 156 -5.01 -12.94 10.33
CA TRP A 156 -5.59 -11.60 10.25
C TRP A 156 -6.55 -11.38 9.09
N HIS A 157 -6.72 -12.37 8.21
CA HIS A 157 -7.69 -12.43 7.13
C HIS A 157 -9.06 -12.97 7.58
N GLN A 158 -9.17 -13.35 8.86
CA GLN A 158 -10.37 -13.88 9.48
C GLN A 158 -10.84 -12.95 10.61
N LEU A 159 -12.14 -12.96 10.88
CA LEU A 159 -12.77 -12.26 12.00
C LEU A 159 -12.39 -12.98 13.30
N VAL A 160 -11.69 -12.27 14.19
CA VAL A 160 -11.35 -12.80 15.52
C VAL A 160 -12.24 -12.11 16.58
N PRO A 161 -12.85 -12.84 17.53
CA PRO A 161 -13.83 -12.29 18.48
C PRO A 161 -13.33 -11.16 19.40
N LYS A 162 -12.01 -10.96 19.52
CA LYS A 162 -11.42 -9.88 20.32
C LYS A 162 -10.95 -8.76 19.41
N MET A 163 -11.84 -7.79 19.18
CA MET A 163 -11.48 -6.56 18.46
C MET A 163 -10.68 -5.64 19.37
N ASP A 164 -9.37 -5.52 19.10
CA ASP A 164 -8.52 -4.46 19.65
C ASP A 164 -8.62 -3.19 18.78
N SER A 165 -8.17 -2.04 19.28
CA SER A 165 -8.11 -0.79 18.51
C SER A 165 -7.24 -0.89 17.24
N ALA A 166 -6.38 -1.90 17.14
CA ALA A 166 -5.57 -2.21 15.96
C ALA A 166 -6.35 -3.01 14.88
N THR A 167 -7.57 -3.45 15.16
CA THR A 167 -8.37 -4.31 14.26
C THR A 167 -8.68 -3.61 12.94
N ASP A 168 -9.14 -2.35 12.98
CA ASP A 168 -9.49 -1.64 11.75
C ASP A 168 -8.30 -1.40 10.83
N ARG A 169 -7.11 -1.18 11.42
CA ARG A 169 -5.87 -0.98 10.66
C ARG A 169 -5.44 -2.27 9.98
N LYS A 170 -5.55 -3.41 10.68
CA LYS A 170 -5.29 -4.74 10.09
C LYS A 170 -6.25 -5.02 8.94
N ILE A 171 -7.55 -4.70 9.11
CA ILE A 171 -8.58 -4.85 8.07
C ILE A 171 -8.25 -3.97 6.85
N ALA A 172 -7.89 -2.70 7.07
CA ALA A 172 -7.53 -1.79 5.97
C ALA A 172 -6.32 -2.29 5.19
N LEU A 173 -5.23 -2.66 5.88
CA LEU A 173 -4.02 -3.17 5.25
C LEU A 173 -4.28 -4.51 4.54
N PHE A 174 -5.14 -5.36 5.07
CA PHE A 174 -5.55 -6.60 4.41
C PHE A 174 -6.23 -6.29 3.08
N TRP A 175 -7.23 -5.41 3.07
CA TRP A 175 -7.92 -5.06 1.83
C TRP A 175 -7.00 -4.37 0.84
N PHE A 176 -6.08 -3.48 1.26
CA PHE A 176 -5.07 -2.94 0.35
C PHE A 176 -4.17 -4.03 -0.26
N THR A 177 -3.77 -5.01 0.54
CA THR A 177 -3.00 -6.17 0.05
C THR A 177 -3.82 -6.97 -0.96
N TYR A 178 -5.10 -7.20 -0.69
CA TYR A 178 -6.04 -7.86 -1.60
C TYR A 178 -6.17 -7.11 -2.94
N LEU A 179 -6.34 -5.79 -2.90
CA LEU A 179 -6.45 -4.94 -4.09
C LEU A 179 -5.21 -5.11 -4.99
N LEU A 180 -4.01 -5.04 -4.40
CA LEU A 180 -2.74 -5.18 -5.11
C LEU A 180 -2.54 -6.60 -5.66
N ASP A 181 -2.87 -7.63 -4.87
CA ASP A 181 -2.73 -9.04 -5.25
C ASP A 181 -3.59 -9.37 -6.49
N LYS A 182 -4.88 -8.99 -6.48
CA LYS A 182 -5.76 -9.24 -7.63
C LYS A 182 -5.33 -8.45 -8.87
N GLY A 183 -4.92 -7.20 -8.70
CA GLY A 183 -4.40 -6.38 -9.80
C GLY A 183 -3.16 -7.00 -10.46
N LEU A 184 -2.19 -7.42 -9.65
CA LEU A 184 -0.96 -8.05 -10.12
C LEU A 184 -1.22 -9.44 -10.72
N SER A 185 -2.15 -10.22 -10.16
CA SER A 185 -2.56 -11.53 -10.69
C SER A 185 -2.95 -11.44 -12.17
N LEU A 186 -3.87 -10.53 -12.51
CA LEU A 186 -4.29 -10.34 -13.89
C LEU A 186 -3.14 -9.81 -14.76
N ARG A 187 -2.42 -8.79 -14.29
CA ARG A 187 -1.34 -8.13 -15.06
C ARG A 187 -0.18 -9.06 -15.36
N LEU A 188 0.12 -10.00 -14.47
CA LEU A 188 1.25 -10.93 -14.58
C LEU A 188 0.84 -12.29 -15.13
N GLY A 189 -0.45 -12.54 -15.36
CA GLY A 189 -0.95 -13.84 -15.80
C GLY A 189 -0.73 -14.96 -14.77
N ARG A 190 -0.77 -14.63 -13.47
CA ARG A 190 -0.51 -15.57 -12.37
C ARG A 190 -1.70 -15.66 -11.42
N PRO A 191 -1.90 -16.77 -10.70
CA PRO A 191 -2.93 -16.84 -9.69
C PRO A 191 -2.65 -15.84 -8.56
N ALA A 192 -3.72 -15.22 -8.06
CA ALA A 192 -3.71 -14.43 -6.85
C ALA A 192 -3.33 -15.31 -5.65
N VAL A 193 -2.59 -14.75 -4.69
CA VAL A 193 -2.18 -15.46 -3.47
C VAL A 193 -3.33 -15.55 -2.47
N ILE A 194 -4.20 -14.54 -2.44
CA ILE A 194 -5.34 -14.49 -1.53
C ILE A 194 -6.54 -15.13 -2.21
N HIS A 195 -7.06 -16.20 -1.60
CA HIS A 195 -8.27 -16.89 -2.05
C HIS A 195 -9.50 -16.28 -1.40
N ASP A 196 -10.54 -16.02 -2.18
CA ASP A 196 -11.75 -15.35 -1.68
C ASP A 196 -12.50 -16.21 -0.64
N ASP A 197 -12.44 -17.54 -0.77
CA ASP A 197 -13.11 -18.50 0.13
C ASP A 197 -12.48 -18.57 1.53
N GLU A 198 -11.28 -18.01 1.72
CA GLU A 198 -10.58 -17.98 3.02
C GLU A 198 -10.88 -16.71 3.82
N ILE A 199 -11.51 -15.70 3.20
CA ILE A 199 -11.71 -14.38 3.79
C ILE A 199 -13.01 -14.36 4.59
N THR A 200 -12.95 -14.01 5.87
CA THR A 200 -14.16 -13.76 6.66
C THR A 200 -14.27 -12.30 7.14
N LEU A 201 -13.34 -11.43 6.73
CA LEU A 201 -13.39 -10.01 7.08
C LEU A 201 -14.57 -9.28 6.42
N PRO A 202 -15.14 -8.27 7.09
CA PRO A 202 -16.18 -7.46 6.49
C PRO A 202 -15.61 -6.65 5.32
N GLU A 203 -16.36 -6.59 4.23
CA GLU A 203 -16.07 -5.74 3.06
C GLU A 203 -16.42 -4.26 3.29
N ARG A 204 -17.00 -3.95 4.45
CA ARG A 204 -17.45 -2.61 4.83
C ARG A 204 -16.63 -2.08 6.00
N PHE A 205 -16.08 -0.87 5.81
CA PHE A 205 -15.31 -0.17 6.83
C PHE A 205 -16.24 0.67 7.72
N ASP A 206 -16.80 0.11 8.78
CA ASP A 206 -17.71 0.86 9.68
C ASP A 206 -16.94 1.67 10.75
N LYS A 207 -16.04 2.55 10.30
CA LYS A 207 -15.26 3.42 11.20
C LYS A 207 -15.77 4.87 11.15
N ALA A 208 -16.05 5.46 12.30
CA ALA A 208 -16.56 6.84 12.43
C ALA A 208 -15.61 7.91 11.87
N ASP A 209 -14.30 7.66 11.89
CA ASP A 209 -13.26 8.64 11.57
C ASP A 209 -12.82 8.66 10.10
N VAL A 210 -13.32 7.74 9.27
CA VAL A 210 -13.07 7.75 7.82
C VAL A 210 -14.22 8.51 7.16
N PRO A 211 -13.96 9.61 6.40
CA PRO A 211 -15.01 10.35 5.73
C PRO A 211 -15.86 9.41 4.87
N GLY A 212 -17.19 9.59 4.89
CA GLY A 212 -18.14 8.64 4.30
C GLY A 212 -17.82 8.24 2.85
N GLY A 213 -17.38 9.18 2.02
CA GLY A 213 -17.01 8.91 0.62
C GLY A 213 -15.83 7.93 0.45
N TRP A 214 -14.88 7.93 1.38
CA TRP A 214 -13.73 7.00 1.35
C TRP A 214 -14.13 5.58 1.69
N ARG A 215 -15.08 5.40 2.63
CA ARG A 215 -15.62 4.08 2.97
C ARG A 215 -16.31 3.44 1.77
N ASP A 216 -17.13 4.23 1.08
CA ASP A 216 -17.84 3.78 -0.12
C ASP A 216 -16.85 3.44 -1.23
N LEU A 217 -15.84 4.29 -1.46
CA LEU A 217 -14.82 4.06 -2.48
C LEU A 217 -14.00 2.77 -2.23
N LEU A 218 -13.54 2.55 -0.99
CA LEU A 218 -12.81 1.34 -0.63
C LEU A 218 -13.65 0.08 -0.84
N THR A 219 -14.94 0.13 -0.46
CA THR A 219 -15.89 -0.97 -0.68
C THR A 219 -16.02 -1.28 -2.18
N GLN A 220 -16.13 -0.25 -3.03
CA GLN A 220 -16.21 -0.45 -4.48
C GLN A 220 -14.91 -0.98 -5.07
N TRP A 221 -13.75 -0.55 -4.57
CA TRP A 221 -12.46 -1.12 -5.01
C TRP A 221 -12.31 -2.59 -4.63
N ILE A 222 -12.77 -3.02 -3.46
CA ILE A 222 -12.77 -4.44 -3.08
C ILE A 222 -13.61 -5.24 -4.09
N ARG A 223 -14.84 -4.79 -4.39
CA ARG A 223 -15.73 -5.42 -5.37
C ARG A 223 -15.10 -5.48 -6.76
N HIS A 224 -14.46 -4.39 -7.18
CA HIS A 224 -13.74 -4.30 -8.45
C HIS A 224 -12.55 -5.27 -8.49
N SER A 225 -11.69 -5.29 -7.48
CA SER A 225 -10.54 -6.18 -7.40
C SER A 225 -10.94 -7.65 -7.39
N ARG A 226 -12.06 -8.00 -6.74
CA ARG A 226 -12.62 -9.36 -6.87
C ARG A 226 -12.95 -9.71 -8.30
N LEU A 227 -13.55 -8.77 -9.05
CA LEU A 227 -13.84 -8.97 -10.47
C LEU A 227 -12.57 -9.12 -11.30
N VAL A 228 -11.53 -8.33 -11.04
CA VAL A 228 -10.21 -8.44 -11.69
C VAL A 228 -9.60 -9.83 -11.45
N GLY A 229 -9.66 -10.33 -10.21
CA GLY A 229 -9.23 -11.68 -9.87
C GLY A 229 -9.98 -12.77 -10.64
N ARG A 230 -11.31 -12.65 -10.73
CA ARG A 230 -12.12 -13.57 -11.53
C ARG A 230 -11.82 -13.48 -13.03
N ALA A 231 -11.53 -12.29 -13.56
CA ALA A 231 -11.14 -12.14 -14.95
C ALA A 231 -9.90 -12.98 -15.28
N TYR A 232 -8.89 -13.00 -14.40
CA TYR A 232 -7.76 -13.91 -14.55
C TYR A 232 -8.24 -15.38 -14.55
N GLN A 233 -8.96 -15.78 -13.51
CA GLN A 233 -9.39 -17.17 -13.31
C GLN A 233 -10.26 -17.69 -14.48
N ASP A 234 -11.18 -16.88 -14.98
CA ASP A 234 -12.20 -17.26 -15.95
C ASP A 234 -11.75 -17.14 -17.41
N LEU A 235 -10.79 -16.26 -17.70
CA LEU A 235 -10.41 -15.92 -19.07
C LEU A 235 -8.96 -16.29 -19.40
N TYR A 236 -8.04 -16.28 -18.42
CA TYR A 236 -6.59 -16.32 -18.67
C TYR A 236 -5.85 -17.43 -17.93
N SER A 237 -6.45 -18.05 -16.92
CA SER A 237 -5.83 -19.16 -16.20
C SER A 237 -5.65 -20.40 -17.10
N PRO A 238 -4.70 -21.31 -16.79
CA PRO A 238 -4.53 -22.55 -17.54
C PRO A 238 -5.81 -23.40 -17.62
N SER A 239 -6.65 -23.40 -16.58
CA SER A 239 -7.92 -24.12 -16.58
C SER A 239 -8.97 -23.42 -17.46
N ALA A 240 -9.01 -22.09 -17.47
CA ALA A 240 -9.87 -21.33 -18.38
C ALA A 240 -9.46 -21.52 -19.85
N LEU A 241 -8.16 -21.54 -20.15
CA LEU A 241 -7.67 -21.72 -21.53
C LEU A 241 -7.99 -23.10 -22.11
N ARG A 242 -8.27 -24.11 -21.28
CA ARG A 242 -8.76 -25.43 -21.71
C ARG A 242 -10.26 -25.44 -22.05
N LYS A 243 -11.00 -24.36 -21.73
CA LYS A 243 -12.42 -24.24 -22.06
C LYS A 243 -12.62 -23.78 -23.50
N SER A 244 -13.79 -24.07 -24.07
CA SER A 244 -14.14 -23.63 -25.42
C SER A 244 -14.17 -22.10 -25.51
N ALA A 245 -13.93 -21.57 -26.71
CA ALA A 245 -14.03 -20.12 -26.96
C ALA A 245 -15.44 -19.60 -26.63
N GLN A 246 -16.48 -20.41 -26.86
CA GLN A 246 -17.86 -20.09 -26.51
C GLN A 246 -18.05 -19.94 -25.00
N GLU A 247 -17.57 -20.90 -24.20
CA GLU A 247 -17.63 -20.83 -22.73
C GLU A 247 -16.89 -19.62 -22.18
N ARG A 248 -15.66 -19.36 -22.67
CA ARG A 248 -14.88 -18.18 -22.27
C ARG A 248 -15.57 -16.88 -22.67
N GLY A 249 -16.18 -16.83 -23.85
CA GLY A 249 -16.97 -15.69 -24.31
C GLY A 249 -18.19 -15.42 -23.42
N GLU A 250 -18.85 -16.46 -22.91
CA GLU A 250 -19.95 -16.31 -21.95
C GLU A 250 -19.48 -15.79 -20.60
N ARG A 251 -18.38 -16.34 -20.06
CA ARG A 251 -17.76 -15.83 -18.84
C ARG A 251 -17.36 -14.36 -18.97
N ALA A 252 -16.78 -13.97 -20.11
CA ALA A 252 -16.44 -12.58 -20.39
C ALA A 252 -17.67 -11.66 -20.36
N ARG A 253 -18.80 -12.09 -20.93
CA ARG A 253 -20.07 -11.34 -20.86
C ARG A 253 -20.58 -11.19 -19.42
N ASN A 254 -20.50 -12.25 -18.62
CA ASN A 254 -20.90 -12.21 -17.20
C ASN A 254 -20.01 -11.26 -16.37
N LEU A 255 -18.70 -11.26 -16.64
CA LEU A 255 -17.76 -10.32 -16.03
C LEU A 255 -18.06 -8.87 -16.43
N MET A 256 -18.32 -8.61 -17.71
CA MET A 256 -18.70 -7.27 -18.19
C MET A 256 -20.01 -6.78 -17.58
N ALA A 257 -21.02 -7.64 -17.46
CA ALA A 257 -22.27 -7.29 -16.80
C ALA A 257 -22.05 -6.94 -15.32
N SER A 258 -21.17 -7.68 -14.64
CA SER A 258 -20.80 -7.41 -13.25
C SER A 258 -20.03 -6.09 -13.11
N LEU A 259 -19.12 -5.78 -14.04
CA LEU A 259 -18.39 -4.51 -14.07
C LEU A 259 -19.36 -3.32 -14.21
N LYS A 260 -20.34 -3.42 -15.12
CA LYS A 260 -21.36 -2.39 -15.32
C LYS A 260 -22.14 -2.14 -14.03
N ARG A 261 -22.59 -3.18 -13.34
CA ARG A 261 -23.28 -3.02 -12.04
C ARG A 261 -22.42 -2.32 -11.00
N ILE A 262 -21.14 -2.71 -10.87
CA ILE A 262 -20.21 -2.03 -9.94
C ILE A 262 -20.07 -0.56 -10.31
N MET A 263 -19.92 -0.25 -11.60
CA MET A 263 -19.82 1.13 -12.08
C MET A 263 -21.09 1.92 -11.77
N ASP A 264 -22.27 1.38 -12.06
CA ASP A 264 -23.57 2.01 -11.80
C ASP A 264 -23.76 2.29 -10.29
N ASP A 265 -23.42 1.32 -9.44
CA ASP A 265 -23.43 1.46 -7.97
C ASP A 265 -22.41 2.51 -7.47
N SER A 266 -21.35 2.75 -8.25
CA SER A 266 -20.24 3.65 -7.90
C SER A 266 -20.43 5.08 -8.41
N LEU A 267 -21.35 5.35 -9.34
CA LEU A 267 -21.56 6.69 -9.92
C LEU A 267 -21.93 7.74 -8.85
N ILE A 268 -22.74 7.37 -7.86
CA ILE A 268 -23.13 8.26 -6.76
C ILE A 268 -21.98 8.48 -5.76
N PRO A 269 -21.28 7.44 -5.27
CA PRO A 269 -20.07 7.59 -4.47
C PRO A 269 -18.93 8.37 -5.14
N LEU A 270 -18.63 8.10 -6.43
CA LEU A 270 -17.58 8.80 -7.18
C LEU A 270 -17.93 10.26 -7.41
N GLY A 271 -19.19 10.58 -7.72
CA GLY A 271 -19.68 11.96 -7.80
C GLY A 271 -19.53 12.69 -6.46
N LYS A 272 -19.86 12.04 -5.33
CA LYS A 272 -19.67 12.60 -3.98
C LYS A 272 -18.19 12.74 -3.60
N ALA A 273 -17.34 11.77 -3.95
CA ALA A 273 -15.90 11.82 -3.71
C ALA A 273 -15.22 12.95 -4.50
N HIS A 274 -15.61 13.15 -5.77
CA HIS A 274 -15.10 14.23 -6.60
C HIS A 274 -15.57 15.61 -6.13
N LEU A 275 -16.79 15.71 -5.59
CA LEU A 275 -17.27 16.92 -4.91
C LEU A 275 -16.54 17.17 -3.59
N MET A 276 -16.14 16.11 -2.86
CA MET A 276 -15.26 16.22 -1.70
C MET A 276 -13.85 16.66 -2.11
N GLU A 277 -13.23 16.14 -3.17
CA GLU A 277 -11.94 16.61 -3.72
C GLU A 277 -11.97 18.08 -4.16
N ARG A 278 -13.13 18.61 -4.58
CA ARG A 278 -13.29 20.03 -4.92
C ARG A 278 -13.46 20.92 -3.69
N ASN A 279 -14.17 20.45 -2.66
CA ASN A 279 -14.44 21.22 -1.45
C ASN A 279 -13.36 21.07 -0.37
N THR A 280 -12.51 20.04 -0.50
CA THR A 280 -11.39 19.78 0.36
C THR A 280 -10.17 19.64 -0.54
N VAL A 281 -9.16 20.50 -0.39
CA VAL A 281 -7.91 20.51 -1.16
C VAL A 281 -7.02 19.29 -0.79
N ASP A 282 -7.64 18.12 -0.55
CA ASP A 282 -7.27 17.25 0.57
C ASP A 282 -6.55 15.97 0.22
N PHE A 283 -6.53 15.55 -1.03
CA PHE A 283 -5.93 14.26 -1.37
C PHE A 283 -5.29 14.42 -2.72
N GLY A 284 -4.02 14.78 -2.74
CA GLY A 284 -3.34 15.05 -3.99
C GLY A 284 -3.11 13.78 -4.82
N SER A 285 -2.16 13.88 -5.74
CA SER A 285 -1.99 13.00 -6.90
C SER A 285 -1.94 11.46 -6.69
N ALA A 286 -1.93 10.95 -5.45
CA ALA A 286 -1.87 9.52 -5.06
C ALA A 286 -3.11 8.78 -5.49
N LEU A 287 -4.30 9.34 -5.25
CA LEU A 287 -5.53 8.67 -5.64
C LEU A 287 -5.57 8.51 -7.17
N ASN A 288 -5.26 9.59 -7.88
CA ASN A 288 -5.16 9.60 -9.33
C ASN A 288 -4.08 8.67 -9.88
N ARG A 289 -2.98 8.47 -9.13
CA ARG A 289 -1.95 7.49 -9.50
C ARG A 289 -2.37 6.07 -9.18
N MET A 290 -2.89 5.80 -7.99
CA MET A 290 -3.38 4.48 -7.60
C MET A 290 -4.48 3.99 -8.54
N ILE A 291 -5.42 4.86 -8.93
CA ILE A 291 -6.43 4.58 -9.96
C ILE A 291 -5.75 4.23 -11.30
N LYS A 292 -4.72 4.97 -11.73
CA LYS A 292 -3.96 4.67 -12.97
C LYS A 292 -2.99 3.47 -12.87
N THR A 293 -2.71 3.03 -11.65
CA THR A 293 -1.74 1.96 -11.36
C THR A 293 -2.44 0.61 -11.16
N VAL A 294 -3.69 0.63 -10.70
CA VAL A 294 -4.52 -0.55 -10.44
C VAL A 294 -5.54 -0.82 -11.57
N LEU A 295 -5.93 0.20 -12.35
CA LEU A 295 -6.68 0.07 -13.61
C LEU A 295 -5.74 0.06 -14.82
#